data_AF-A0A5D4TRU7-F1
#
_entry.id   AF-A0A5D4TRU7-F1
#
_cell.length_a   1.000
_cell.length_b   1.000
_cell.length_c   1.000
_cell.angle_alpha   90.00
_cell.angle_beta   90.00
_cell.angle_gamma   90.00
#
_symmetry.space_group_name_H-M   'P 1'
#
loop_
_entity.id
_entity.type
_entity.pdbx_description
1 polymer ?
#
loop_
_entity_poly.entity_id
_entity_poly.type
_entity_poly.pdbx_seq_one_letter_code
_entity_poly.pdbx_strand_id
1 'polypeptide(L)'
;MNETMKNSIKWSVSIAVITFVLAAIFSVTSNMVLNGVAWYTGLVVVLIIVFIGIFFDMLGIAATAADETPFHAMAAKKVYGARYSIKIVRNADRFASFCNDVIGDISGIISGTASAIVIIQLAVSFQLEGGSLREYIVSVTLTSIIASLTVGGKALGKTFAITYSKDIIFRVGKVLQFFEDRFHIVVIKDKKDKNKKKRYKRAKQNI
;
A
#
# COMPACT_ATOMS: atom_id res chain seq x y z
N MET A 1 -30.86 -6.64 -6.63
CA MET A 1 -29.40 -6.56 -6.40
C MET A 1 -29.16 -6.01 -4.99
N ASN A 2 -28.60 -6.82 -4.10
CA ASN A 2 -28.51 -6.54 -2.67
C ASN A 2 -27.71 -5.25 -2.36
N GLU A 3 -28.10 -4.52 -1.33
CA GLU A 3 -27.45 -3.29 -0.83
C GLU A 3 -25.93 -3.49 -0.59
N THR A 4 -25.53 -4.71 -0.22
CA THR A 4 -24.12 -5.12 -0.05
C THR A 4 -23.36 -5.10 -1.38
N MET A 5 -23.91 -5.69 -2.45
CA MET A 5 -23.30 -5.65 -3.79
C MET A 5 -23.17 -4.23 -4.33
N LYS A 6 -24.19 -3.37 -4.17
CA LYS A 6 -24.11 -1.97 -4.64
C LYS A 6 -22.99 -1.20 -3.94
N ASN A 7 -22.80 -1.42 -2.63
CA ASN A 7 -21.73 -0.76 -1.88
C ASN A 7 -20.35 -1.30 -2.22
N SER A 8 -20.21 -2.62 -2.42
CA SER A 8 -18.96 -3.23 -2.88
C SER A 8 -18.58 -2.73 -4.27
N ILE A 9 -19.51 -2.72 -5.23
CA ILE A 9 -19.25 -2.24 -6.61
C ILE A 9 -18.84 -0.76 -6.61
N LYS A 10 -19.54 0.11 -5.87
CA LYS A 10 -19.15 1.53 -5.76
C LYS A 10 -17.74 1.70 -5.20
N TRP A 11 -17.37 0.88 -4.21
CA TRP A 11 -16.05 0.94 -3.59
C TRP A 11 -14.97 0.36 -4.53
N SER A 12 -15.23 -0.75 -5.20
CA SER A 12 -14.33 -1.33 -6.21
C SER A 12 -14.10 -0.37 -7.39
N VAL A 13 -15.14 0.30 -7.89
CA VAL A 13 -15.01 1.32 -8.94
C VAL A 13 -14.20 2.52 -8.44
N SER A 14 -14.46 2.98 -7.21
CA SER A 14 -13.69 4.08 -6.62
C SER A 14 -12.21 3.72 -6.47
N ILE A 15 -11.89 2.49 -6.06
CA ILE A 15 -10.52 2.01 -5.98
C ILE A 15 -9.91 1.95 -7.37
N ALA A 16 -10.57 1.33 -8.34
CA ALA A 16 -10.05 1.21 -9.71
C ALA A 16 -9.70 2.57 -10.33
N VAL A 17 -10.54 3.60 -10.13
CA VAL A 17 -10.27 4.95 -10.62
C VAL A 17 -9.07 5.58 -9.90
N ILE A 18 -8.96 5.42 -8.58
CA ILE A 18 -7.82 5.92 -7.80
C ILE A 18 -6.53 5.21 -8.25
N THR A 19 -6.57 3.89 -8.39
CA THR A 19 -5.47 3.05 -8.88
C THR A 19 -5.03 3.50 -10.26
N PHE A 20 -5.96 3.75 -11.18
CA PHE A 20 -5.66 4.21 -12.54
C PHE A 20 -4.93 5.56 -12.53
N VAL A 21 -5.41 6.54 -11.78
CA VAL A 21 -4.79 7.88 -11.70
C VAL A 21 -3.40 7.78 -11.07
N LEU A 22 -3.26 7.04 -9.97
CA LEU A 22 -1.96 6.82 -9.32
C LEU A 22 -0.98 6.11 -10.26
N ALA A 23 -1.41 5.05 -10.93
CA ALA A 23 -0.59 4.31 -11.87
C ALA A 23 -0.09 5.20 -13.01
N ALA A 24 -0.96 6.08 -13.56
CA ALA A 24 -0.55 7.03 -14.59
C ALA A 24 0.53 8.00 -14.09
N ILE A 25 0.34 8.61 -12.91
CA ILE A 25 1.29 9.57 -12.33
C ILE A 25 2.63 8.88 -12.03
N PHE A 26 2.61 7.73 -11.35
CA PHE A 26 3.83 7.00 -11.02
C PHE A 26 4.54 6.46 -12.26
N SER A 27 3.79 6.00 -13.27
CA SER A 27 4.37 5.54 -14.54
C SER A 27 5.08 6.67 -15.27
N VAL A 28 4.47 7.85 -15.38
CA VAL A 28 5.11 9.03 -15.99
C VAL A 28 6.35 9.43 -15.20
N THR A 29 6.24 9.53 -13.88
CA THR A 29 7.37 9.92 -13.01
C THR A 29 8.52 8.93 -13.09
N SER A 30 8.23 7.62 -13.04
CA SER A 30 9.22 6.55 -13.14
C SER A 30 9.92 6.59 -14.51
N ASN A 31 9.17 6.74 -15.60
CA ASN A 31 9.74 6.87 -16.94
C ASN A 31 10.61 8.13 -17.07
N MET A 32 10.21 9.26 -16.52
CA MET A 32 11.03 10.48 -16.54
C MET A 32 12.34 10.31 -15.76
N VAL A 33 12.30 9.61 -14.62
CA VAL A 33 13.49 9.35 -13.80
C VAL A 33 14.40 8.29 -14.42
N LEU A 34 13.86 7.33 -15.16
CA LEU A 34 14.62 6.23 -15.77
C LEU A 34 15.18 6.59 -17.16
N ASN A 35 14.56 7.53 -17.86
CA ASN A 35 15.02 7.95 -19.19
C ASN A 35 16.36 8.69 -19.11
N GLY A 36 17.36 8.16 -19.83
CA GLY A 36 18.70 8.75 -19.92
C GLY A 36 19.62 8.41 -18.74
N VAL A 37 19.21 7.53 -17.83
CA VAL A 37 20.03 7.10 -16.70
C VAL A 37 20.67 5.74 -16.99
N ALA A 38 21.84 5.49 -16.41
CA ALA A 38 22.55 4.22 -16.56
C ALA A 38 21.81 3.05 -15.89
N TRP A 39 22.01 1.84 -16.43
CA TRP A 39 21.32 0.61 -16.02
C TRP A 39 21.40 0.32 -14.51
N TYR A 40 22.54 0.64 -13.86
CA TYR A 40 22.73 0.40 -12.44
C TYR A 40 21.81 1.28 -11.57
N THR A 41 21.55 2.52 -11.99
CA THR A 41 20.65 3.41 -11.26
C THR A 41 19.21 2.97 -11.46
N GLY A 42 18.86 2.54 -12.67
CA GLY A 42 17.54 1.98 -12.92
C GLY A 42 17.26 0.73 -12.08
N LEU A 43 18.26 -0.15 -11.89
CA LEU A 43 18.13 -1.30 -10.99
C LEU A 43 17.85 -0.87 -9.54
N VAL A 44 18.54 0.16 -9.04
CA VAL A 44 18.28 0.70 -7.69
C VAL A 44 16.86 1.25 -7.57
N VAL A 45 16.38 1.99 -8.58
CA VAL A 45 15.00 2.50 -8.62
C VAL A 45 13.99 1.35 -8.58
N VAL A 46 14.19 0.31 -9.39
CA VAL A 46 13.34 -0.89 -9.38
C VAL A 46 13.29 -1.53 -8.00
N LEU A 47 14.45 -1.72 -7.36
CA LEU A 47 14.52 -2.32 -6.03
C LEU A 47 13.77 -1.47 -4.98
N ILE A 48 13.92 -0.15 -5.03
CA ILE A 48 13.17 0.77 -4.14
C ILE A 48 11.66 0.59 -4.34
N ILE A 49 11.20 0.55 -5.59
CA ILE A 49 9.78 0.33 -5.89
C ILE A 49 9.33 -1.01 -5.30
N VAL A 50 10.04 -2.11 -5.57
CA VAL A 50 9.71 -3.45 -5.02
C VAL A 50 9.63 -3.42 -3.48
N PHE A 51 10.58 -2.79 -2.80
CA PHE A 51 10.56 -2.69 -1.33
C PHE A 51 9.39 -1.86 -0.82
N ILE A 52 9.01 -0.78 -1.50
CA ILE A 52 7.80 -0.02 -1.17
C ILE A 52 6.57 -0.92 -1.28
N GLY A 53 6.43 -1.67 -2.37
CA GLY A 53 5.32 -2.62 -2.55
C GLY A 53 5.23 -3.67 -1.44
N ILE A 54 6.37 -4.30 -1.09
CA ILE A 54 6.44 -5.28 0.02
C ILE A 54 6.08 -4.63 1.35
N PHE A 55 6.56 -3.41 1.61
CA PHE A 55 6.27 -2.69 2.84
C PHE A 55 4.78 -2.38 2.98
N PHE A 56 4.12 -1.90 1.93
CA PHE A 56 2.68 -1.64 1.99
C PHE A 56 1.87 -2.93 2.11
N ASP A 57 2.25 -4.02 1.45
CA ASP A 57 1.61 -5.34 1.63
C ASP A 57 1.69 -5.82 3.10
N MET A 58 2.85 -5.63 3.73
CA MET A 58 3.06 -5.91 5.16
C MET A 58 2.12 -5.08 6.04
N LEU A 59 1.90 -3.79 5.72
CA LEU A 59 0.97 -2.94 6.49
C LEU A 59 -0.48 -3.43 6.39
N GLY A 60 -0.92 -3.85 5.20
CA GLY A 60 -2.27 -4.37 5.01
C GLY A 60 -2.51 -5.67 5.75
N ILE A 61 -1.55 -6.60 5.70
CA ILE A 61 -1.60 -7.86 6.47
C ILE A 61 -1.55 -7.59 7.99
N ALA A 62 -0.71 -6.65 8.43
CA ALA A 62 -0.65 -6.29 9.85
C ALA A 62 -1.99 -5.71 10.33
N ALA A 63 -2.71 -4.97 9.47
CA ALA A 63 -4.00 -4.37 9.82
C ALA A 63 -5.08 -5.42 10.03
N THR A 64 -5.08 -6.49 9.23
CA THR A 64 -6.04 -7.60 9.38
C THR A 64 -5.66 -8.56 10.50
N ALA A 65 -4.37 -8.68 10.83
CA ALA A 65 -3.88 -9.53 11.92
C ALA A 65 -3.89 -8.88 13.30
N ALA A 66 -4.12 -7.57 13.41
CA ALA A 66 -4.07 -6.85 14.68
C ALA A 66 -5.41 -6.92 15.45
N ASP A 67 -5.33 -7.10 16.78
CA ASP A 67 -6.49 -7.12 17.68
C ASP A 67 -6.82 -5.71 18.20
N GLU A 68 -8.11 -5.38 18.33
CA GLU A 68 -8.59 -4.09 18.86
C GLU A 68 -8.35 -3.93 20.37
N THR A 69 -8.36 -5.01 21.14
CA THR A 69 -8.29 -5.02 22.61
C THR A 69 -7.07 -4.28 23.20
N PRO A 70 -5.81 -4.48 22.76
CA PRO A 70 -4.69 -3.72 23.27
C PRO A 70 -4.82 -2.21 22.98
N PHE A 71 -5.42 -1.84 21.86
CA PHE A 71 -5.59 -0.43 21.50
C PHE A 71 -6.67 0.26 22.31
N HIS A 72 -7.72 -0.45 22.72
CA HIS A 72 -8.73 0.09 23.65
C HIS A 72 -8.13 0.46 25.01
N ALA A 73 -7.29 -0.41 25.57
CA ALA A 73 -6.59 -0.13 26.83
C ALA A 73 -5.66 1.09 26.70
N MET A 74 -4.93 1.20 25.58
CA MET A 74 -4.08 2.35 25.27
C MET A 74 -4.90 3.64 25.10
N ALA A 75 -6.06 3.58 24.44
CA ALA A 75 -6.93 4.72 24.24
C ALA A 75 -7.58 5.22 25.55
N ALA A 76 -7.88 4.31 26.49
CA ALA A 76 -8.36 4.67 27.83
C ALA A 76 -7.30 5.47 28.60
N LYS A 77 -6.01 5.11 28.45
CA LYS A 77 -4.86 5.86 28.98
C LYS A 77 -4.46 7.08 28.13
N LYS A 78 -5.28 7.46 27.13
CA LYS A 78 -5.02 8.59 26.21
C LYS A 78 -3.66 8.52 25.51
N VAL A 79 -3.16 7.33 25.21
CA VAL A 79 -1.90 7.14 24.48
C VAL A 79 -2.05 7.69 23.05
N TYR A 80 -1.07 8.50 22.63
CA TYR A 80 -1.00 9.06 21.28
C TYR A 80 -0.97 7.97 20.21
N GLY A 81 -1.79 8.10 19.17
CA GLY A 81 -1.96 7.14 18.07
C GLY A 81 -3.02 6.06 18.32
N ALA A 82 -3.39 5.77 19.57
CA ALA A 82 -4.24 4.62 19.91
C ALA A 82 -5.64 4.69 19.27
N ARG A 83 -6.24 5.88 19.20
CA ARG A 83 -7.56 6.06 18.55
C ARG A 83 -7.52 5.79 17.05
N TYR A 84 -6.41 6.13 16.39
CA TYR A 84 -6.23 5.88 14.96
C TYR A 84 -5.96 4.41 14.69
N SER A 85 -5.15 3.74 15.52
CA SER A 85 -4.97 2.29 15.44
C SER A 85 -6.31 1.55 15.53
N ILE A 86 -7.21 1.92 16.45
CA ILE A 86 -8.58 1.37 16.50
C ILE A 86 -9.33 1.62 15.19
N LYS A 87 -9.25 2.84 14.61
CA LYS A 87 -9.92 3.15 13.33
C LYS A 87 -9.39 2.31 12.16
N ILE A 88 -8.09 2.00 12.15
CA ILE A 88 -7.46 1.14 11.13
C ILE A 88 -8.01 -0.28 11.28
N VAL A 89 -7.88 -0.89 12.46
CA VAL A 89 -8.31 -2.29 12.69
C VAL A 89 -9.82 -2.45 12.42
N ARG A 90 -10.63 -1.47 12.83
CA ARG A 90 -12.07 -1.51 12.60
C ARG A 90 -12.49 -1.40 11.13
N ASN A 91 -11.61 -0.88 10.28
CA ASN A 91 -11.79 -0.84 8.82
C ASN A 91 -10.68 -1.65 8.12
N ALA A 92 -10.16 -2.70 8.76
CA ALA A 92 -9.00 -3.45 8.29
C ALA A 92 -9.15 -3.90 6.84
N ASP A 93 -10.31 -4.44 6.45
CA ASP A 93 -10.56 -4.88 5.07
C ASP A 93 -10.30 -3.78 4.03
N ARG A 94 -10.76 -2.55 4.33
CA ARG A 94 -10.59 -1.42 3.39
C ARG A 94 -9.17 -0.91 3.37
N PHE A 95 -8.53 -0.87 4.54
CA PHE A 95 -7.14 -0.45 4.66
C PHE A 95 -6.20 -1.44 3.98
N ALA A 96 -6.44 -2.74 4.20
CA ALA A 96 -5.67 -3.83 3.61
C ALA A 96 -5.80 -3.86 2.09
N SER A 97 -7.00 -3.75 1.53
CA SER A 97 -7.14 -3.64 0.07
C SER A 97 -6.50 -2.40 -0.51
N PHE A 98 -6.54 -1.26 0.21
CA PHE A 98 -5.82 -0.08 -0.27
C PHE A 98 -4.29 -0.31 -0.28
N CYS A 99 -3.74 -0.85 0.80
CA CYS A 99 -2.30 -1.10 0.88
C CYS A 99 -1.83 -2.21 -0.08
N ASN A 100 -2.56 -3.31 -0.16
CA ASN A 100 -2.19 -4.48 -0.94
C ASN A 100 -2.57 -4.30 -2.42
N ASP A 101 -3.86 -4.08 -2.69
CA ASP A 101 -4.40 -4.11 -4.07
C ASP A 101 -4.15 -2.80 -4.82
N VAL A 102 -4.03 -1.65 -4.14
CA VAL A 102 -3.70 -0.38 -4.80
C VAL A 102 -2.20 -0.18 -4.83
N ILE A 103 -1.57 -0.07 -3.65
CA ILE A 103 -0.16 0.30 -3.61
C ILE A 103 0.74 -0.89 -3.97
N GLY A 104 0.45 -2.08 -3.41
CA GLY A 104 1.21 -3.30 -3.68
C GLY A 104 1.18 -3.71 -5.16
N ASP A 105 -0.02 -3.82 -5.77
CA ASP A 105 -0.14 -4.24 -7.17
C ASP A 105 0.41 -3.18 -8.15
N ILE A 106 0.15 -1.89 -7.93
CA ILE A 106 0.74 -0.82 -8.76
C ILE A 106 2.28 -0.89 -8.67
N SER A 107 2.82 -1.04 -7.47
CA SER A 107 4.26 -1.17 -7.27
C SER A 107 4.82 -2.36 -8.04
N GLY A 108 4.11 -3.51 -8.04
CA GLY A 108 4.47 -4.68 -8.83
C GLY A 108 4.50 -4.38 -10.33
N ILE A 109 3.42 -3.81 -10.88
CA ILE A 109 3.32 -3.47 -12.31
C ILE A 109 4.41 -2.48 -12.72
N ILE A 110 4.60 -1.40 -11.96
CA ILE A 110 5.57 -0.35 -12.28
C ILE A 110 7.01 -0.87 -12.11
N SER A 111 7.28 -1.72 -11.11
CA SER A 111 8.59 -2.36 -11.00
C SER A 111 8.89 -3.25 -12.21
N GLY A 112 7.89 -3.95 -12.75
CA GLY A 112 8.03 -4.77 -13.94
C GLY A 112 8.34 -3.95 -15.19
N THR A 113 7.61 -2.86 -15.43
CA THR A 113 7.88 -1.96 -16.57
C THR A 113 9.23 -1.27 -16.44
N ALA A 114 9.59 -0.82 -15.23
CA ALA A 114 10.90 -0.26 -14.94
C ALA A 114 12.03 -1.28 -15.15
N SER A 115 11.82 -2.55 -14.78
CA SER A 115 12.78 -3.63 -15.02
C SER A 115 13.02 -3.86 -16.51
N ALA A 116 11.96 -3.81 -17.33
CA ALA A 116 12.09 -3.91 -18.78
C ALA A 116 12.96 -2.79 -19.37
N ILE A 117 12.80 -1.55 -18.88
CA ILE A 117 13.63 -0.41 -19.29
C ILE A 117 15.10 -0.65 -18.90
N VAL A 118 15.34 -1.18 -17.69
CA VAL A 118 16.70 -1.53 -17.22
C VAL A 118 17.33 -2.60 -18.10
N ILE A 119 16.57 -3.63 -18.49
CA ILE A 119 17.05 -4.70 -19.38
C ILE A 119 17.46 -4.12 -20.74
N ILE A 120 16.66 -3.21 -21.31
CA ILE A 120 16.98 -2.52 -22.57
C ILE A 120 18.27 -1.71 -22.42
N GLN A 121 18.41 -0.91 -21.35
CA GLN A 121 19.62 -0.13 -21.10
C GLN A 121 20.86 -1.00 -20.91
N LEU A 122 20.70 -2.16 -20.26
CA LEU A 122 21.75 -3.13 -20.06
C LEU A 122 22.19 -3.74 -21.40
N ALA A 123 21.24 -4.13 -22.26
CA ALA A 123 21.52 -4.67 -23.59
C ALA A 123 22.30 -3.67 -24.46
N VAL A 124 21.88 -2.40 -24.45
CA VAL A 124 22.58 -1.31 -25.17
C VAL A 124 23.98 -1.09 -24.61
N SER A 125 24.14 -1.08 -23.28
CA SER A 125 25.44 -0.83 -22.63
C SER A 125 26.47 -1.93 -22.93
N PHE A 126 26.02 -3.19 -23.01
CA PHE A 126 26.87 -4.34 -23.31
C PHE A 126 27.00 -4.64 -24.81
N GLN A 127 26.45 -3.78 -25.68
CA GLN A 127 26.44 -3.96 -27.15
C GLN A 127 25.93 -5.35 -27.54
N LEU A 128 24.92 -5.86 -26.82
CA LEU A 128 24.32 -7.14 -27.13
C LEU A 128 23.53 -6.99 -28.43
N GLU A 129 23.77 -7.88 -29.39
CA GLU A 129 22.97 -7.94 -30.61
C GLU A 129 21.52 -8.26 -30.23
N GLY A 130 20.59 -7.47 -30.78
CA GLY A 130 19.16 -7.60 -30.51
C GLY A 130 18.66 -8.99 -30.89
N GLY A 131 18.05 -9.70 -29.94
CA GLY A 131 17.56 -11.06 -30.12
C GLY A 131 18.65 -12.14 -29.97
N SER A 132 19.85 -11.78 -29.52
CA SER A 132 20.89 -12.76 -29.21
C SER A 132 20.51 -13.62 -28.00
N LEU A 133 21.01 -14.86 -28.01
CA LEU A 133 20.79 -15.82 -26.91
C LEU A 133 21.34 -15.29 -25.56
N ARG A 134 22.35 -14.41 -25.62
CA ARG A 134 22.94 -13.74 -24.46
C ARG A 134 21.99 -12.70 -23.85
N GLU A 135 21.36 -11.87 -24.68
CA GLU A 135 20.35 -10.90 -24.22
C GLU A 135 19.18 -11.60 -23.53
N TYR A 136 18.69 -12.69 -24.13
CA TYR A 136 17.60 -13.49 -23.56
C TYR A 136 17.96 -14.06 -22.18
N ILE A 137 19.15 -14.66 -22.05
CA ILE A 137 19.62 -15.19 -20.76
C ILE A 137 19.69 -14.09 -19.70
N VAL A 138 20.24 -12.92 -20.05
CA VAL A 138 20.36 -11.79 -19.13
C VAL A 138 18.98 -11.26 -18.70
N SER A 139 18.07 -11.09 -19.65
CA SER A 139 16.70 -10.64 -19.41
C SER A 139 15.93 -11.58 -18.48
N VAL A 140 15.97 -12.89 -18.76
CA VAL A 140 15.30 -13.92 -17.95
C VAL A 140 15.91 -13.99 -16.56
N THR A 141 17.24 -13.91 -16.45
CA THR A 141 17.95 -13.97 -15.17
C THR A 141 17.59 -12.76 -14.30
N LEU A 142 17.62 -11.56 -14.86
CA LEU A 142 17.30 -10.33 -14.13
C LEU A 142 15.83 -10.32 -13.69
N THR A 143 14.91 -10.69 -14.58
CA THR A 143 13.48 -10.79 -14.26
C THR A 143 13.22 -11.83 -13.17
N SER A 144 13.89 -12.98 -13.22
CA SER A 144 13.77 -14.05 -12.22
C SER A 144 14.34 -13.65 -10.87
N ILE A 145 15.45 -12.91 -10.82
CA ILE A 145 16.00 -12.34 -9.58
C ILE A 145 14.98 -11.39 -8.95
N ILE A 146 14.42 -10.47 -9.73
CA ILE A 146 13.44 -9.49 -9.22
C ILE A 146 12.15 -10.18 -8.76
N ALA A 147 11.66 -11.16 -9.51
CA ALA A 147 10.48 -11.93 -9.15
C ALA A 147 10.68 -12.72 -7.85
N SER A 148 11.80 -13.45 -7.73
CA SER A 148 12.13 -14.22 -6.52
C SER A 148 12.30 -13.32 -5.30
N LEU A 149 12.96 -12.16 -5.45
CA LEU A 149 13.09 -11.16 -4.39
C LEU A 149 11.73 -10.61 -3.97
N THR A 150 10.83 -10.34 -4.93
CA THR A 150 9.50 -9.83 -4.67
C THR A 150 8.66 -10.85 -3.89
N VAL A 151 8.55 -12.07 -4.39
CA VAL A 151 7.74 -13.12 -3.74
C VAL A 151 8.33 -13.53 -2.40
N GLY A 152 9.65 -13.72 -2.32
CA GLY A 152 10.35 -14.03 -1.08
C GLY A 152 10.23 -12.91 -0.04
N GLY A 153 10.37 -11.65 -0.47
CA GLY A 153 10.19 -10.48 0.37
C GLY A 153 8.77 -10.36 0.93
N LYS A 154 7.72 -10.59 0.12
CA LYS A 154 6.33 -10.63 0.59
C LYS A 154 6.10 -11.77 1.60
N ALA A 155 6.71 -12.94 1.39
CA ALA A 155 6.60 -14.07 2.32
C ALA A 155 7.24 -13.74 3.68
N LEU A 156 8.45 -13.19 3.70
CA LEU A 156 9.11 -12.72 4.92
C LEU A 156 8.29 -11.59 5.60
N GLY A 157 7.80 -10.65 4.79
CA GLY A 157 6.99 -9.53 5.25
C GLY A 157 5.70 -9.98 5.93
N LYS A 158 5.03 -11.02 5.41
CA LYS A 158 3.82 -11.59 6.00
C LYS A 158 4.09 -12.14 7.41
N THR A 159 5.15 -12.93 7.59
CA THR A 159 5.50 -13.46 8.91
C THR A 159 5.74 -12.32 9.90
N PHE A 160 6.51 -11.31 9.48
CA PHE A 160 6.79 -10.14 10.32
C PHE A 160 5.51 -9.34 10.64
N ALA A 161 4.63 -9.15 9.65
CA ALA A 161 3.35 -8.46 9.80
C ALA A 161 2.45 -9.11 10.85
N ILE A 162 2.39 -10.44 10.87
CA ILE A 162 1.54 -11.20 11.80
C ILE A 162 2.15 -11.16 13.20
N THR A 163 3.46 -11.41 13.35
CA THR A 163 4.13 -11.44 14.65
C THR A 163 4.13 -10.08 15.35
N TYR A 164 4.33 -8.99 14.59
CA TYR A 164 4.42 -7.63 15.12
C TYR A 164 3.21 -6.75 14.74
N SER A 165 2.06 -7.36 14.46
CA SER A 165 0.85 -6.67 13.96
C SER A 165 0.46 -5.48 14.83
N LYS A 166 0.45 -5.67 16.15
CA LYS A 166 0.17 -4.61 17.13
C LYS A 166 1.11 -3.41 17.00
N ASP A 167 2.41 -3.64 16.98
CA ASP A 167 3.40 -2.56 16.99
C ASP A 167 3.43 -1.80 15.66
N ILE A 168 3.27 -2.52 14.55
CA ILE A 168 3.17 -1.95 13.21
C ILE A 168 1.95 -1.02 13.16
N ILE A 169 0.76 -1.52 13.50
CA ILE A 169 -0.48 -0.74 13.45
C ILE A 169 -0.49 0.39 14.49
N PHE A 170 0.20 0.23 15.62
CA PHE A 170 0.40 1.32 16.56
C PHE A 170 1.25 2.45 15.96
N ARG A 171 2.35 2.11 15.28
CA ARG A 171 3.21 3.10 14.61
C ARG A 171 2.47 3.80 13.47
N VAL A 172 1.75 3.06 12.63
CA VAL A 172 0.90 3.65 11.58
C VAL A 172 -0.14 4.58 12.18
N GLY A 173 -0.81 4.16 13.26
CA GLY A 173 -1.78 5.01 13.98
C GLY A 173 -1.17 6.31 14.50
N LYS A 174 0.06 6.28 15.02
CA LYS A 174 0.79 7.50 15.43
C LYS A 174 1.12 8.41 14.26
N VAL A 175 1.58 7.85 13.14
CA VAL A 175 1.88 8.62 11.93
C VAL A 175 0.61 9.29 11.39
N LEU A 176 -0.50 8.55 11.28
CA LEU A 176 -1.78 9.12 10.84
C LEU A 176 -2.27 10.22 11.77
N GLN A 177 -2.13 10.05 13.09
CA GLN A 177 -2.49 11.09 14.04
C GLN A 177 -1.63 12.35 13.85
N PHE A 178 -0.32 12.18 13.64
CA PHE A 178 0.59 13.30 13.38
C PHE A 178 0.22 14.06 12.11
N PHE A 179 -0.15 13.36 11.04
CA PHE A 179 -0.61 14.01 9.81
C PHE A 179 -1.95 14.75 10.00
N GLU A 180 -2.91 14.19 10.74
CA GLU A 180 -4.18 14.89 11.02
C GLU A 180 -3.97 16.12 11.92
N ASP A 181 -3.09 16.04 12.91
CA ASP A 181 -2.76 17.17 13.79
C ASP A 181 -2.01 18.30 13.05
N ARG A 182 -1.19 17.97 12.05
CA ARG A 182 -0.36 18.95 11.30
C ARG A 182 -1.00 19.48 10.03
N PHE A 183 -1.81 18.67 9.35
CA PHE A 183 -2.39 19.01 8.04
C PHE A 183 -3.92 19.11 8.06
N HIS A 184 -4.59 18.85 9.20
CA HIS A 184 -6.06 18.88 9.34
C HIS A 184 -6.84 18.01 8.33
N ILE A 185 -6.19 17.00 7.74
CA ILE A 185 -6.84 16.06 6.81
C ILE A 185 -7.51 14.96 7.63
N VAL A 186 -8.85 14.99 7.74
CA VAL A 186 -9.62 13.93 8.41
C VAL A 186 -9.69 12.70 7.49
N VAL A 187 -8.75 11.78 7.63
CA VAL A 187 -8.62 10.61 6.73
C VAL A 187 -9.71 9.56 6.97
N ILE A 188 -10.21 9.43 8.21
CA ILE A 188 -11.20 8.39 8.55
C ILE A 188 -12.32 8.95 9.42
N LYS A 189 -13.48 9.18 8.78
CA LYS A 189 -14.71 9.70 9.41
C LYS A 189 -15.44 8.58 10.15
N ASP A 190 -15.45 8.63 11.48
CA ASP A 190 -16.09 7.61 12.33
C ASP A 190 -17.63 7.68 12.21
N LYS A 191 -18.28 6.56 11.90
CA LYS A 191 -19.75 6.43 11.86
C LYS A 191 -20.39 6.64 13.25
N LYS A 192 -19.65 6.51 14.36
CA LYS A 192 -20.19 6.66 15.72
C LYS A 192 -20.81 8.05 15.98
N ASP A 193 -20.34 9.09 15.30
CA ASP A 193 -20.80 10.46 15.54
C ASP A 193 -22.23 10.72 15.00
N LYS A 194 -22.65 9.97 13.97
CA LYS A 194 -24.04 10.02 13.46
C LYS A 194 -25.05 9.44 14.47
N ASN A 195 -24.68 8.41 15.22
CA ASN A 195 -25.57 7.80 16.22
C ASN A 195 -25.71 8.63 17.49
N LYS A 196 -24.65 9.33 17.93
CA LYS A 196 -24.75 10.29 19.03
C LYS A 196 -25.65 11.48 18.66
N LYS A 197 -25.50 12.05 17.46
CA LYS A 197 -26.41 13.12 16.97
C LYS A 197 -27.86 12.66 16.81
N LYS A 198 -28.12 11.44 16.33
CA LYS A 198 -29.49 10.89 16.25
C LYS A 198 -30.11 10.65 17.63
N ARG A 199 -29.33 10.14 18.59
CA ARG A 199 -29.80 9.88 19.97
C ARG A 199 -30.07 11.18 20.73
N TYR A 200 -29.27 12.22 20.52
CA TYR A 200 -29.52 13.55 21.07
C TYR A 200 -30.75 14.23 20.45
N LYS A 201 -30.96 14.11 19.12
CA LYS A 201 -32.18 14.61 18.46
C LYS A 201 -33.45 13.88 18.92
N ARG A 202 -33.40 12.57 19.15
CA ARG A 202 -34.53 11.80 19.70
C ARG A 202 -34.85 12.16 21.15
N ALA A 203 -33.83 12.40 21.98
CA ALA A 203 -34.03 12.85 23.36
C ALA A 203 -34.67 14.23 23.45
N LYS A 204 -34.44 15.12 22.47
CA LYS A 204 -35.02 16.47 22.41
C LYS A 204 -36.41 16.52 21.74
N GLN A 205 -36.86 15.44 21.10
CA GLN A 205 -38.21 15.31 20.52
C GLN A 205 -39.21 14.66 21.49
N ASN A 206 -38.73 14.11 22.60
CA ASN A 206 -39.54 13.47 23.66
C ASN A 206 -39.61 14.34 24.93
N ILE A 207 -39.31 15.65 24.81
CA ILE A 207 -39.52 16.70 25.80
C ILE A 207 -40.36 17.76 25.10
#